data_AF-A0A6S6M559-F1
#
_entry.id   AF-A0A6S6M559-F1
#
_cell.length_a   1.000
_cell.length_b   1.000
_cell.length_c   1.000
_cell.angle_alpha   90.00
_cell.angle_beta   90.00
_cell.angle_gamma   90.00
#
_symmetry.space_group_name_H-M   'P 1'
#
loop_
_entity.id
_entity.type
_entity.pdbx_description
1 polymer ?
#
loop_
_entity_poly.entity_id
_entity_poly.type
_entity_poly.pdbx_seq_one_letter_code
_entity_poly.pdbx_strand_id
1 'polypeptide(L)' 'MADHQENCKKHPCADCNFCQWCSDDRCRMCRGKKGCGKKLSSAEQIALYEALNHPEKDK' A
#
# COMPACT_ATOMS: atom_id res chain seq x y z
N MET A 1 -11.12 31.53 4.18
CA MET A 1 -11.63 30.88 2.96
C MET A 1 -11.00 29.50 2.91
N ALA A 2 -11.64 28.48 3.51
CA ALA A 2 -11.11 27.12 3.53
C ALA A 2 -11.46 26.45 2.19
N ASP A 3 -10.53 26.56 1.25
CA ASP A 3 -10.54 25.91 -0.05
C ASP A 3 -10.60 24.39 0.12
N HIS A 4 -11.82 23.85 0.11
CA HIS A 4 -12.03 22.42 -0.07
C HIS A 4 -11.87 22.15 -1.56
N GLN A 5 -10.62 22.13 -2.04
CA GLN A 5 -10.30 21.53 -3.33
C GLN A 5 -10.49 20.02 -3.23
N GLU A 6 -11.75 19.60 -3.25
CA GLU A 6 -12.21 18.24 -3.53
C GLU A 6 -11.93 17.94 -5.00
N ASN A 7 -10.63 17.84 -5.25
CA ASN A 7 -9.93 17.14 -6.30
C ASN A 7 -10.84 16.22 -7.12
N CYS A 8 -10.97 16.50 -8.43
CA CYS A 8 -11.61 15.67 -9.45
C CYS A 8 -10.92 14.29 -9.64
N LYS A 9 -10.82 13.53 -8.55
CA LYS A 9 -10.25 12.18 -8.52
C LYS A 9 -11.40 11.19 -8.55
N LYS A 10 -11.26 10.16 -9.38
CA LYS A 10 -12.17 9.02 -9.44
C LYS A 10 -12.32 8.30 -8.08
N HIS A 11 -11.30 8.36 -7.21
CA HIS A 11 -11.28 7.71 -5.90
C HIS A 11 -10.60 8.58 -4.84
N PRO A 12 -10.97 8.46 -3.55
CA PRO A 12 -10.41 9.24 -2.44
C PRO A 12 -9.04 8.72 -1.98
N CYS A 13 -8.18 8.30 -2.91
CA CYS A 13 -6.87 7.74 -2.60
C CYS A 13 -5.80 8.85 -2.49
N ALA A 14 -4.98 8.78 -1.44
CA ALA A 14 -3.95 9.77 -1.14
C ALA A 14 -2.78 9.73 -2.15
N ASP A 15 -2.40 8.55 -2.64
CA ASP A 15 -1.31 8.37 -3.61
C ASP A 15 -1.66 8.81 -5.04
N CYS A 16 -2.92 9.12 -5.34
CA CYS A 16 -3.31 9.58 -6.67
C CYS A 16 -3.07 11.08 -6.80
N ASN A 17 -1.96 11.45 -7.44
CA ASN A 17 -1.57 12.84 -7.67
C ASN A 17 -2.07 13.38 -9.02
N PHE A 18 -2.29 12.51 -10.02
CA PHE A 18 -2.77 12.86 -11.36
C PHE A 18 -3.84 11.89 -11.84
N CYS A 19 -5.10 12.12 -11.45
CA CYS A 19 -6.18 11.20 -11.82
C CYS A 19 -6.59 11.39 -13.28
N GLN A 20 -6.32 10.38 -14.11
CA GLN A 20 -6.71 10.36 -15.53
C GLN A 20 -8.01 9.58 -15.80
N TRP A 21 -8.81 9.28 -14.77
CA TRP A 21 -10.08 8.55 -14.91
C TRP A 21 -9.96 7.19 -15.61
N CYS A 22 -8.82 6.53 -15.44
CA CYS A 22 -8.56 5.24 -16.05
C CYS A 22 -9.53 4.13 -15.56
N SER A 23 -9.70 3.10 -16.39
CA SER A 23 -10.45 1.87 -16.02
C SER A 23 -9.91 1.25 -14.73
N ASP A 24 -10.73 0.53 -13.98
CA ASP A 24 -10.34 -0.03 -12.66
C ASP A 24 -9.07 -0.89 -12.74
N ASP A 25 -8.92 -1.64 -13.83
CA ASP A 25 -7.73 -2.44 -14.15
C ASP A 25 -6.42 -1.63 -14.16
N ARG A 26 -6.44 -0.44 -14.76
CA ARG A 26 -5.30 0.50 -14.81
C ARG A 26 -5.14 1.28 -13.50
N CYS A 27 -6.18 1.37 -12.69
CA CYS A 27 -6.16 2.03 -11.39
C CYS A 27 -5.42 1.21 -10.32
N ARG A 28 -4.93 0.00 -10.63
CA ARG A 28 -4.03 -0.78 -9.76
C ARG A 28 -2.76 -0.02 -9.35
N MET A 29 -2.32 1.00 -10.09
CA MET A 29 -1.23 1.89 -9.62
C MET A 29 -1.64 2.66 -8.34
N CYS A 30 -2.90 3.10 -8.25
CA CYS A 30 -3.44 3.87 -7.13
C CYS A 30 -4.14 3.00 -6.07
N ARG A 31 -4.70 1.84 -6.44
CA ARG A 31 -5.46 0.92 -5.56
C ARG A 31 -4.86 -0.47 -5.39
N GLY A 32 -3.92 -0.86 -6.26
CA GLY A 32 -3.31 -2.19 -6.27
C GLY A 32 -2.30 -2.39 -5.15
N LYS A 33 -1.94 -1.32 -4.42
CA LYS A 33 -1.39 -1.45 -3.07
C LYS A 33 -2.52 -1.74 -2.07
N LYS A 34 -3.15 -2.91 -2.14
CA LYS A 34 -3.87 -3.51 -0.98
C LYS A 34 -2.87 -4.00 0.10
N GLY A 35 -1.72 -3.36 0.19
CA GLY A 35 -0.55 -3.93 0.83
C GLY A 35 0.65 -2.99 0.83
N CYS A 36 0.44 -1.68 0.97
CA CYS A 36 1.44 -0.91 1.72
C CYS A 36 1.33 -1.31 3.19
N GLY A 37 1.63 -2.58 3.49
CA GLY A 37 2.00 -2.96 4.84
C GLY A 37 3.06 -1.97 5.30
N LYS A 38 2.98 -1.55 6.56
CA LYS A 38 3.99 -0.69 7.18
C LYS A 38 5.36 -1.20 6.72
N LYS A 39 6.17 -0.33 6.12
CA LYS A 39 7.56 -0.70 5.81
C LYS A 39 8.19 -1.09 7.14
N LEU A 40 8.43 -2.37 7.32
CA LEU A 40 9.10 -2.89 8.51
C LEU A 40 10.49 -2.24 8.57
N SER A 41 10.93 -1.89 9.78
CA SER A 41 12.33 -1.56 10.02
C SER A 41 13.19 -2.77 9.67
N SER A 42 14.48 -2.55 9.38
CA SER A 42 15.44 -3.64 9.15
C SER A 42 15.42 -4.68 10.27
N ALA A 43 15.26 -4.24 11.52
CA ALA A 43 15.14 -5.14 12.68
C ALA A 43 13.86 -6.00 12.64
N GLU A 44 12.72 -5.39 12.28
CA GLU A 44 11.43 -6.09 12.17
C GLU A 44 11.45 -7.08 11.00
N GLN A 45 12.13 -6.75 9.89
CA GLN A 45 12.31 -7.67 8.77
C GLN A 45 13.15 -8.89 9.15
N ILE A 46 14.24 -8.71 9.91
CA ILE A 46 15.09 -9.80 10.39
C ILE A 46 14.30 -10.73 11.31
N ALA A 47 13.59 -10.17 12.30
CA ALA A 47 12.79 -10.95 13.23
C ALA A 47 11.68 -11.76 12.52
N LEU A 48 11.02 -11.16 11.52
CA LEU A 48 10.02 -11.87 10.72
C LEU A 48 10.64 -13.02 9.92
N TYR A 49 11.82 -12.82 9.33
CA TYR A 49 12.53 -13.85 8.61
C TYR A 49 12.90 -15.03 9.54
N GLU A 50 13.46 -14.76 10.71
CA GLU A 50 13.81 -15.78 11.70
C GLU A 50 12.57 -16.57 12.14
N ALA A 51 11.45 -15.90 12.42
CA ALA A 51 10.21 -16.56 12.84
C ALA A 51 9.59 -17.48 11.76
N LEU A 52 9.72 -17.10 10.48
CA LEU A 52 9.22 -17.89 9.35
C LEU A 52 10.13 -19.08 9.01
N ASN A 53 11.44 -18.94 9.23
CA ASN A 53 12.45 -19.92 8.83
C ASN A 53 13.01 -20.72 10.01
N HIS A 54 12.43 -20.60 11.20
CA HIS A 54 12.86 -21.40 12.34
C HIS A 54 12.52 -22.88 12.11
N PRO A 55 13.50 -23.80 12.15
CA PRO A 55 13.34 -25.21 11.75
C PRO A 55 12.51 -26.07 12.72
N GLU A 56 11.82 -25.47 13.69
CA GLU A 56 11.20 -26.17 14.83
C GLU A 56 9.69 -26.41 14.67
N LYS A 57 9.12 -26.19 13.47
CA LYS A 57 7.69 -26.44 13.19
C LYS A 57 7.38 -27.70 12.39
N ASP A 58 8.37 -28.54 12.11
CA ASP A 58 8.19 -29.87 11.52
C ASP A 58 8.66 -30.93 12.54
N LYS A 59 7.83 -31.19 13.55
CA LYS A 59 7.88 -32.39 14.38
C LYS A 59 6.47 -32.81 14.78
#